data_AF-A0A2M8NI57-F1
#
_entry.id   AF-A0A2M8NI57-F1
#
_cell.length_a   1.000
_cell.length_b   1.000
_cell.length_c   1.000
_cell.angle_alpha   90.00
_cell.angle_beta   90.00
_cell.angle_gamma   90.00
#
_symmetry.space_group_name_H-M   'P 1'
#
loop_
_entity.id
_entity.type
_entity.pdbx_description
1 polymer ?
#
loop_
_entity_poly.entity_id
_entity_poly.type
_entity_poly.pdbx_seq_one_letter_code
_entity_poly.pdbx_strand_id
1 'polypeptide(L)' 'PHACGGDRWLIYRAGADVGLRCQTCGRQVLLSRSEFLKRVKAWVAADATSPDFAHQNKGRG' A
#
# COMPACT_ATOMS: atom_id res chain seq x y z
N PRO A 1 -12.88 6.61 5.43
CA PRO A 1 -12.25 7.94 5.59
C PRO A 1 -11.33 7.90 6.82
N HIS A 2 -10.12 8.42 6.71
CA HIS A 2 -9.22 8.55 7.85
C HIS A 2 -9.63 9.75 8.72
N ALA A 3 -9.28 9.75 10.00
CA ALA A 3 -9.57 10.87 10.91
C ALA A 3 -8.97 12.21 10.43
N CYS A 4 -7.94 12.18 9.59
CA CYS A 4 -7.37 13.39 8.98
C CYS A 4 -8.15 13.92 7.76
N GLY A 5 -9.27 13.29 7.38
CA GLY A 5 -10.05 13.63 6.18
C GLY A 5 -9.58 12.96 4.88
N GLY A 6 -8.40 12.35 4.86
CA GLY A 6 -7.88 11.63 3.70
C GLY A 6 -8.59 10.29 3.46
N ASP A 7 -8.90 9.98 2.21
CA ASP A 7 -9.49 8.72 1.78
C ASP A 7 -8.51 7.82 1.01
N ARG A 8 -7.40 8.38 0.51
CA ARG A 8 -6.39 7.66 -0.27
C ARG A 8 -5.29 7.06 0.61
N TRP A 9 -5.01 5.79 0.35
CA TRP A 9 -3.99 5.02 1.06
C TRP A 9 -3.02 4.38 0.07
N LEU A 10 -1.74 4.41 0.40
CA LEU A 10 -0.69 3.67 -0.29
C LEU A 10 -0.43 2.36 0.45
N ILE A 11 -0.49 1.25 -0.28
CA ILE A 11 -0.06 -0.06 0.23
C ILE A 11 1.45 -0.15 0.04
N TYR A 12 2.21 -0.08 1.14
CA TYR A 12 3.68 -0.21 1.08
C TYR A 12 4.18 -1.61 1.47
N ARG A 13 3.31 -2.43 2.07
CA ARG A 13 3.59 -3.83 2.42
C ARG A 13 2.35 -4.67 2.13
N ALA A 14 2.55 -5.76 1.38
CA ALA A 14 1.52 -6.77 1.14
C ALA A 14 2.02 -8.14 1.63
N GLY A 15 1.35 -8.72 2.63
CA GLY A 15 1.73 -9.99 3.23
C GLY A 15 0.63 -10.53 4.15
N ALA A 16 1.03 -11.20 5.25
CA ALA A 16 0.14 -11.60 6.33
C ALA A 16 -0.52 -10.37 6.99
N ASP A 17 0.26 -9.30 7.14
CA ASP A 17 -0.19 -7.96 7.49
C ASP A 17 0.01 -7.02 6.31
N VAL A 18 -0.97 -6.16 6.12
CA VAL A 18 -1.00 -5.13 5.08
C VAL A 18 -0.64 -3.79 5.73
N GLY A 19 0.44 -3.20 5.26
CA GLY A 19 0.88 -1.88 5.69
C GLY A 19 0.28 -0.80 4.81
N LEU A 20 -0.47 0.12 5.43
CA LEU A 20 -1.08 1.26 4.74
C LEU A 20 -0.46 2.58 5.21
N ARG A 21 -0.17 3.47 4.27
CA ARG A 21 0.24 4.85 4.55
C ARG A 21 -0.83 5.81 4.00
N CYS A 22 -1.33 6.70 4.85
CA CYS A 22 -2.23 7.76 4.41
C CYS A 22 -1.47 8.74 3.53
N GLN A 23 -1.97 9.02 2.31
CA GLN A 23 -1.28 9.95 1.40
C GLN A 23 -1.45 11.42 1.80
N THR A 24 -2.42 11.75 2.66
CA THR A 24 -2.67 13.13 3.12
C THR A 24 -1.81 13.52 4.31
N CYS A 25 -1.64 12.63 5.31
CA CYS A 25 -0.94 12.94 6.56
C CYS A 25 0.27 12.06 6.85
N GLY A 26 0.57 11.08 5.99
CA GLY A 26 1.72 10.18 6.15
C GLY A 26 1.58 9.12 7.24
N ARG A 27 0.49 9.11 8.02
CA ARG A 27 0.28 8.12 9.08
C ARG A 27 0.31 6.69 8.53
N GLN A 28 1.06 5.83 9.22
CA GLN A 28 1.18 4.42 8.90
C GLN A 28 0.32 3.59 9.85
N VAL A 29 -0.40 2.62 9.29
CA VAL A 29 -1.15 1.63 10.05
C VAL A 29 -0.82 0.23 9.52
N LEU A 30 -0.84 -0.75 10.41
CA LEU A 30 -0.74 -2.16 10.07
C LEU A 30 -2.12 -2.79 10.31
N LEU A 31 -2.62 -3.51 9.32
CA LEU A 31 -3.85 -4.27 9.42
C LEU A 31 -3.56 -5.72 9.06
N SER A 32 -4.10 -6.67 9.81
CA SER A 32 -4.10 -8.06 9.38
C SER A 32 -4.83 -8.20 8.04
N ARG A 33 -4.43 -9.16 7.21
CA ARG A 33 -5.03 -9.36 5.88
C ARG A 33 -6.56 -9.44 5.91
N SER A 34 -7.13 -10.16 6.87
CA SER A 34 -8.59 -10.29 7.00
C SER A 34 -9.29 -8.96 7.30
N GLU A 35 -8.71 -8.13 8.17
CA GLU A 35 -9.25 -6.82 8.50
C GLU A 35 -9.12 -5.84 7.33
N PHE A 36 -8.00 -5.90 6.61
CA PHE A 36 -7.81 -5.13 5.38
C PHE A 36 -8.88 -5.49 4.35
N LEU A 37 -9.08 -6.78 4.06
CA LEU A 37 -10.06 -7.22 3.06
C LEU A 37 -11.50 -6.82 3.41
N LYS A 38 -11.88 -6.81 4.69
CA LYS A 38 -13.21 -6.33 5.12
C LYS A 38 -13.41 -4.83 4.93
N ARG A 39 -12.34 -4.04 5.07
CA ARG A 39 -12.40 -2.57 5.06
C ARG A 39 -12.24 -1.97 3.66
N VAL A 40 -11.58 -2.69 2.75
CA VAL A 40 -11.39 -2.23 1.38
C VAL A 40 -12.70 -2.33 0.62
N LYS A 41 -13.25 -1.17 0.23
CA LYS A 41 -14.51 -1.06 -0.50
C LYS A 41 -14.33 -1.02 -2.02
N ALA A 42 -13.21 -0.49 -2.48
CA ALA A 42 -12.84 -0.45 -3.89
C ALA A 42 -11.31 -0.37 -4.02
N TRP A 43 -10.78 -1.02 -5.05
CA TRP A 43 -9.37 -0.94 -5.43
C TRP A 43 -9.27 0.05 -6.59
N VAL A 44 -8.50 1.12 -6.41
CA VAL A 44 -8.10 1.99 -7.52
C VAL A 44 -6.74 1.48 -7.96
N ALA A 45 -6.69 0.88 -9.14
CA ALA A 45 -5.42 0.48 -9.74
C ALA A 45 -4.50 1.72 -9.81
N ALA A 46 -3.22 1.53 -9.48
CA ALA A 46 -2.23 2.57 -9.75
C ALA A 46 -2.32 2.96 -11.22
N ASP A 47 -2.16 4.26 -11.51
CA ASP A 47 -1.93 4.67 -12.88
C ASP A 47 -0.76 3.85 -13.43
N ALA A 48 -0.89 3.32 -14.65
CA ALA A 48 0.08 2.40 -15.24
C ALA A 48 1.41 3.08 -15.61
N THR A 49 1.77 4.19 -14.96
CA THR A 49 3.04 4.90 -15.14
C THR A 49 4.00 4.54 -14.00
N SER A 50 4.23 3.24 -13.77
CA SER A 50 5.35 2.82 -12.93
C SER A 50 6.51 2.41 -13.84
N PRO A 51 7.60 3.19 -13.93
CA PRO A 51 8.79 2.74 -14.64
C PRO A 51 9.39 1.56 -13.86
N ASP A 52 9.48 0.42 -14.54
CA ASP A 52 10.56 -0.55 -14.46
C ASP A 52 11.14 -0.85 -13.05
N PHE A 53 10.63 -1.90 -12.41
CA PHE A 53 11.31 -2.57 -11.29
C PHE A 53 12.42 -3.54 -11.79
N ALA A 54 13.15 -3.22 -12.88
CA ALA A 54 14.30 -4.01 -13.29
C ALA A 54 15.60 -3.53 -12.62
N HIS A 55 15.67 -3.58 -11.29
CA HIS A 55 16.99 -3.63 -10.64
C HIS A 55 16.99 -4.19 -9.22
N GLN A 56 16.96 -5.52 -9.09
CA GLN A 56 17.69 -6.21 -8.02
C GLN A 56 17.95 -7.68 -8.37
N ASN A 57 18.77 -7.89 -9.40
CA ASN A 57 19.60 -9.09 -9.49
C ASN A 57 21.04 -8.67 -9.85
N LYS A 58 21.75 -8.11 -8.86
CA LYS A 58 23.21 -8.18 -8.76
C LYS A 58 23.47 -9.21 -7.66
N GLY A 59 24.25 -10.26 -7.80
CA GLY A 59 25.18 -10.69 -8.83
C GLY A 59 25.95 -11.86 -8.22
N ARG A 60 26.53 -12.67 -9.09
CA ARG A 60 27.36 -13.85 -8.79
C ARG A 60 28.46 -13.55 -7.77
N GLY A 61 28.68 -14.52 -6.89
CA GLY A 61 29.93 -14.78 -6.18
C GLY A 61 30.01 -16.28 -5.95
#